data_AF-A0A963S701-F1
#
_entry.id   AF-A0A963S701-F1
#
_cell.length_a   1.000
_cell.length_b   1.000
_cell.length_c   1.000
_cell.angle_alpha   90.00
_cell.angle_beta   90.00
_cell.angle_gamma   90.00
#
_symmetry.space_group_name_H-M   'P 1'
#
loop_
_entity.id
_entity.type
_entity.pdbx_description
1 polymer ?
#
loop_
_entity_poly.entity_id
_entity_poly.type
_entity_poly.pdbx_seq_one_letter_code
_entity_poly.pdbx_strand_id
1 'polypeptide(L)'
;MHSIAPVRSAGGAADYFANDNYYTAQENAEGMVWGGEGARLLGLEGEVDRDAFEAILAGRLPSGEMVGQVEGRRLGLDLTFSMPKSASILAL
;
A
#
# COMPACT_ATOMS: atom_id res chain seq x y z
N MET A 1 17.38 -5.02 -4.48
CA MET A 1 17.54 -3.57 -4.73
C MET A 1 16.31 -2.87 -4.18
N HIS A 2 16.43 -1.61 -3.76
CA HIS A 2 15.29 -0.86 -3.24
C HIS A 2 15.15 0.49 -3.95
N SER A 3 13.92 0.91 -4.22
CA SER A 3 13.56 2.24 -4.71
C SER A 3 12.54 2.91 -3.80
N ILE A 4 12.63 4.24 -3.71
CA ILE A 4 11.72 5.07 -2.91
C ILE A 4 11.06 6.07 -3.85
N ALA A 5 9.72 6.17 -3.81
CA ALA A 5 8.95 7.14 -4.57
C ALA A 5 7.88 7.80 -3.70
N PRO A 6 7.53 9.08 -3.93
CA PRO A 6 6.39 9.69 -3.26
C PRO A 6 5.07 9.18 -3.84
N VAL A 7 4.10 8.91 -2.97
CA VAL A 7 2.71 8.66 -3.39
C VAL A 7 2.10 9.96 -3.89
N ARG A 8 1.61 9.96 -5.14
CA ARG A 8 1.17 11.19 -5.84
C ARG A 8 -0.30 11.53 -5.61
N SER A 9 -1.16 10.52 -5.43
CA SER A 9 -2.59 10.69 -5.13
C SER A 9 -3.13 9.47 -4.39
N ALA A 10 -4.14 9.68 -3.55
CA ALA A 10 -4.73 8.60 -2.76
C ALA A 10 -5.48 7.60 -3.66
N GLY A 11 -6.48 8.08 -4.41
CA GLY A 11 -7.26 7.23 -5.32
C GLY A 11 -6.42 6.61 -6.43
N GLY A 12 -5.46 7.35 -7.00
CA GLY A 12 -4.58 6.79 -8.03
C GLY A 12 -3.66 5.68 -7.51
N ALA A 13 -3.19 5.79 -6.27
CA ALA A 13 -2.44 4.70 -5.63
C ALA A 13 -3.35 3.52 -5.28
N ALA A 14 -4.54 3.78 -4.74
CA ALA A 14 -5.51 2.73 -4.42
C ALA A 14 -5.91 1.92 -5.67
N ASP A 15 -6.19 2.59 -6.79
CA ASP A 15 -6.51 1.93 -8.05
C ASP A 15 -5.30 1.20 -8.63
N TYR A 16 -4.10 1.77 -8.55
CA TYR A 16 -2.88 1.11 -9.02
C TYR A 16 -2.62 -0.20 -8.27
N PHE A 17 -2.61 -0.16 -6.93
CA PHE A 17 -2.31 -1.33 -6.12
C PHE A 17 -3.45 -2.36 -6.09
N ALA A 18 -4.71 -1.94 -6.24
CA ALA A 18 -5.84 -2.87 -6.35
C ALA A 18 -5.83 -3.66 -7.67
N ASN A 19 -5.23 -3.12 -8.72
CA ASN A 19 -5.19 -3.76 -10.05
C ASN A 19 -3.89 -4.50 -10.35
N ASP A 20 -2.92 -4.49 -9.43
CA ASP A 20 -1.55 -4.90 -9.70
C ASP A 20 -1.39 -6.42 -9.77
N ASN A 21 -1.57 -6.94 -10.99
CA ASN A 21 -1.48 -8.35 -11.34
C ASN A 21 -0.09 -8.71 -11.89
N TYR A 22 0.97 -8.54 -11.11
CA TYR A 22 2.31 -8.45 -11.71
C TYR A 22 2.98 -9.76 -12.15
N TYR A 23 2.48 -10.95 -11.84
CA TYR A 23 3.10 -12.20 -12.32
C TYR A 23 2.11 -13.26 -12.83
N THR A 24 1.12 -13.70 -12.06
CA THR A 24 0.00 -14.53 -12.55
C THR A 24 -1.22 -14.40 -11.63
N ALA A 25 -2.43 -14.62 -12.15
CA ALA A 25 -3.66 -14.62 -11.35
C ALA A 25 -3.70 -15.70 -10.26
N GLN A 26 -2.79 -16.69 -10.31
CA GLN A 26 -2.69 -17.81 -9.37
C GLN A 26 -1.69 -17.54 -8.22
N GLU A 27 -0.74 -16.62 -8.40
CA GLU A 27 0.28 -16.25 -7.40
C GLU A 27 -0.07 -14.98 -6.61
N ASN A 28 -1.07 -14.20 -7.05
CA ASN A 28 -1.70 -13.14 -6.26
C ASN A 28 -2.59 -13.68 -5.11
N ALA A 29 -2.36 -14.92 -4.67
CA ALA A 29 -3.15 -15.55 -3.62
C ALA A 29 -2.95 -14.85 -2.26
N GLU A 30 -1.83 -14.13 -2.08
CA GLU A 30 -1.61 -13.26 -0.93
C GLU A 30 -1.93 -11.82 -1.33
N GLY A 31 -3.17 -11.40 -1.06
CA GLY A 31 -3.60 -10.01 -1.24
C GLY A 31 -2.72 -9.03 -0.45
N MET A 32 -2.90 -7.74 -0.70
CA MET A 32 -2.22 -6.70 0.07
C MET A 32 -2.52 -6.87 1.57
N VAL A 33 -1.52 -6.73 2.42
CA VAL A 33 -1.69 -6.85 3.88
C VAL A 33 -1.22 -5.61 4.63
N TRP A 34 -1.95 -5.28 5.71
CA TRP A 34 -1.52 -4.24 6.63
C TRP A 34 -0.31 -4.68 7.44
N GLY A 35 0.65 -3.76 7.61
CA GLY A 35 1.87 -4.01 8.36
C GLY A 35 2.25 -2.83 9.27
N GLY A 36 2.96 -3.15 10.34
CA GLY A 36 3.52 -2.18 11.28
C GLY A 36 2.61 -1.85 12.47
N GLU A 37 3.23 -1.33 13.53
CA GLU A 37 2.56 -1.08 14.81
C GLU A 37 1.46 -0.01 14.71
N GLY A 38 1.63 0.98 13.84
CA GLY A 38 0.60 2.00 13.62
C GLY A 38 -0.69 1.42 13.03
N ALA A 39 -0.58 0.47 12.11
CA ALA A 39 -1.74 -0.24 11.56
C ALA A 39 -2.44 -1.07 12.65
N ARG A 40 -1.66 -1.82 13.45
CA ARG A 40 -2.16 -2.60 14.60
C ARG A 40 -2.91 -1.73 15.63
N LEU A 41 -2.36 -0.57 15.99
CA LEU A 41 -3.01 0.37 16.92
C LEU A 41 -4.31 0.96 16.36
N LEU A 42 -4.45 1.04 15.03
CA LEU A 42 -5.66 1.48 14.35
C LEU A 42 -6.64 0.33 14.05
N GLY A 43 -6.29 -0.92 14.38
CA GLY A 43 -7.09 -2.10 14.05
C GLY A 43 -7.10 -2.46 12.56
N LEU A 44 -6.10 -1.99 11.80
CA LEU A 44 -5.90 -2.33 10.41
C LEU A 44 -5.00 -3.57 10.34
N GLU A 45 -5.62 -4.73 10.12
CA GLU A 45 -4.95 -6.03 10.12
C GLU A 45 -5.45 -6.90 8.96
N GLY A 46 -4.62 -7.83 8.52
CA GLY A 46 -4.98 -8.74 7.43
C GLY A 46 -5.08 -8.02 6.08
N GLU A 47 -6.03 -8.44 5.26
CA GLU A 47 -6.22 -7.97 3.89
C GLU A 47 -6.56 -6.47 3.85
N VAL A 48 -5.97 -5.78 2.88
CA VAL A 48 -6.16 -4.35 2.65
C VAL A 48 -7.32 -4.16 1.68
N ASP A 49 -8.42 -3.60 2.19
CA ASP A 49 -9.50 -3.08 1.37
C ASP A 49 -9.09 -1.78 0.64
N ARG A 50 -9.52 -1.63 -0.61
CA ARG A 50 -9.20 -0.46 -1.47
C ARG A 50 -9.62 0.86 -0.82
N ASP A 51 -10.85 0.92 -0.31
CA ASP A 51 -11.43 2.16 0.22
C ASP A 51 -10.79 2.53 1.57
N ALA A 52 -10.48 1.52 2.40
CA ALA A 52 -9.71 1.71 3.61
C ALA A 52 -8.30 2.25 3.31
N PHE A 53 -7.63 1.72 2.30
CA PHE A 53 -6.31 2.17 1.88
C PHE A 53 -6.34 3.61 1.35
N GLU A 54 -7.28 3.94 0.48
CA GLU A 54 -7.48 5.30 -0.03
C GLU A 54 -7.74 6.29 1.11
N ALA A 55 -8.60 5.92 2.08
CA ALA A 55 -8.90 6.74 3.25
C ALA A 55 -7.65 7.07 4.06
N ILE A 56 -6.80 6.07 4.34
CA ILE A 56 -5.57 6.27 5.10
C ILE A 56 -4.58 7.20 4.38
N LEU A 57 -4.42 7.04 3.06
CA LEU A 57 -3.59 7.94 2.25
C LEU A 57 -4.12 9.38 2.25
N ALA A 58 -5.45 9.55 2.24
CA ALA A 58 -6.12 10.85 2.39
C ALA A 58 -6.04 11.42 3.83
N GLY A 59 -5.49 10.66 4.78
CA GLY A 59 -5.35 11.06 6.17
C GLY A 59 -6.62 10.88 7.00
N ARG A 60 -7.57 10.04 6.57
CA ARG A 60 -8.75 9.67 7.34
C ARG A 60 -8.50 8.35 8.07
N LEU A 61 -8.48 8.41 9.40
CA LEU A 61 -8.31 7.23 10.25
C LEU A 61 -9.61 6.39 10.31
N PRO A 62 -9.56 5.13 10.77
CA PRO A 62 -10.76 4.29 10.93
C PRO A 62 -11.79 4.86 11.91
N SER A 63 -11.35 5.70 12.85
CA SER A 63 -12.23 6.47 13.75
C SER A 63 -13.03 7.58 13.04
N GLY A 64 -12.69 7.90 11.79
CA GLY A 64 -13.21 9.05 11.04
C GLY A 64 -12.41 10.34 11.27
N GLU A 65 -11.42 10.33 12.17
CA GLU A 65 -10.55 11.48 12.41
C GLU A 65 -9.71 11.82 11.18
N MET A 66 -9.63 13.11 10.86
CA MET A 66 -8.76 13.62 9.79
C MET A 66 -7.44 14.11 10.39
N VAL A 67 -6.33 13.49 9.98
CA VAL A 67 -4.98 13.85 10.45
C VAL A 67 -4.17 14.54 9.37
N GLY A 68 -3.30 15.47 9.78
CA GLY A 68 -2.34 16.18 8.92
C GLY A 68 -2.96 16.85 7.69
N GLN A 69 -4.11 17.51 7.87
CA GLN A 69 -4.84 18.28 6.86
C GLN A 69 -4.16 19.65 6.67
N VAL A 70 -3.01 19.63 6.00
CA VAL A 70 -2.21 20.81 5.68
C VAL A 70 -2.00 20.92 4.18
N GLU A 71 -1.84 22.13 3.67
CA GLU A 71 -1.51 22.35 2.27
C GLU A 71 -0.17 21.67 1.92
N GLY A 72 -0.11 21.01 0.77
CA GLY A 72 1.11 20.31 0.32
C GLY A 72 1.47 19.05 1.14
N ARG A 73 0.52 18.48 1.90
CA ARG A 73 0.71 17.22 2.63
C ARG A 73 1.27 16.12 1.69
N ARG A 74 2.31 15.42 2.15
CA ARG A 74 2.75 14.16 1.53
C ARG A 74 1.83 13.02 1.97
N LEU A 75 1.24 12.32 1.01
CA LEU A 75 0.30 11.24 1.29
C LEU A 75 1.00 9.99 1.85
N GLY A 76 2.20 9.69 1.34
CA GLY A 76 2.98 8.54 1.76
C GLY A 76 4.24 8.37 0.92
N LEU A 77 4.97 7.31 1.22
CA LEU A 77 6.13 6.84 0.46
C LEU A 77 5.85 5.41 0.00
N ASP A 78 6.10 5.15 -1.27
CA ASP A 78 6.20 3.80 -1.82
C ASP A 78 7.63 3.31 -1.65
N LEU A 79 7.74 2.15 -0.99
CA LEU A 79 8.98 1.46 -0.70
C LEU A 79 8.99 0.13 -1.45
N THR A 80 9.56 0.11 -2.64
CA THR A 80 9.58 -1.09 -3.51
C THR A 80 10.83 -1.93 -3.27
N PHE A 81 10.67 -3.20 -2.90
CA PHE A 81 11.77 -4.14 -2.69
C PHE A 81 11.81 -5.16 -3.83
N SER A 82 12.81 -5.05 -4.70
CA SER A 82 12.96 -5.98 -5.82
C SER A 82 13.96 -7.07 -5.50
N MET A 83 13.54 -8.33 -5.67
CA MET A 83 14.42 -9.50 -5.62
C MET A 83 15.49 -9.44 -6.71
N PRO A 84 16.69 -10.01 -6.49
CA PRO A 84 17.66 -10.24 -7.56
C PRO A 84 17.04 -11.06 -8.69
N LYS A 85 17.39 -10.75 -9.95
CA LYS A 85 16.72 -11.34 -11.13
C LYS A 85 16.73 -12.87 -11.15
N SER A 86 17.81 -13.51 -10.72
CA SER A 86 17.92 -14.97 -10.62
C SER A 86 16.93 -15.55 -9.61
N ALA A 87 16.76 -14.92 -8.45
CA ALA A 87 15.79 -15.34 -7.44
C ALA A 87 14.35 -15.12 -7.93
N SER A 88 14.07 -14.02 -8.64
CA SER A 88 12.76 -13.78 -9.24
C SER A 88 12.36 -14.86 -10.24
N ILE A 89 13.29 -15.38 -11.05
CA ILE A 89 13.00 -16.44 -12.02
C ILE A 89 12.68 -17.78 -11.33
N LEU A 90 13.32 -18.06 -10.19
CA LEU A 90 13.13 -19.31 -9.45
C LEU A 90 11.85 -19.35 -8.61
N ALA A 91 11.24 -18.19 -8.35
CA ALA A 91 10.05 -18.06 -7.51
C ALA A 91 8.73 -18.01 -8.31
N LEU A 92 8.84 -17.97 -9.65
CA LEU A 92 7.74 -18.14 -10.61
C LEU A 92 7.57 -19.62 -10.98
#